data_AF-A0A372IM17-F1
#
_entry.id   AF-A0A372IM17-F1
#
_cell.length_a   1.000
_cell.length_b   1.000
_cell.length_c   1.000
_cell.angle_alpha   90.00
_cell.angle_beta   90.00
_cell.angle_gamma   90.00
#
_symmetry.space_group_name_H-M   'P 1'
#
loop_
_entity.id
_entity.type
_entity.pdbx_description
1 polymer ?
#
loop_
_entity_poly.entity_id
_entity_poly.type
_entity_poly.pdbx_seq_one_letter_code
_entity_poly.pdbx_strand_id
1 'polypeptide(L)'
;MKFPVRKILAAVLVIAGLAIAGVTKASAQDVFKVNYFSNNAAPAPDATVRIDNPGLTYGNLCAMIYVFDADQQLSECCGCVETHNGLRTLSVRSNLTSNPLTGVVSRNGVIKIVSAAVNNSPCDPTSNVSPKSNLRAWVTHIQNAVGTAWPITETESSDSTLGASELANLQAQCAFVNILGSGQGICSCGTGD
;
A
#
# COMPACT_ATOMS: atom_id res chain seq x y z
N MET A 1 9.70 -49.14 66.52
CA MET A 1 10.51 -47.89 66.46
C MET A 1 9.71 -46.88 65.64
N LYS A 2 8.91 -45.96 66.21
CA LYS A 2 9.24 -44.66 66.86
C LYS A 2 10.13 -43.72 65.99
N PHE A 3 9.44 -42.83 65.24
CA PHE A 3 9.62 -41.38 64.93
C PHE A 3 11.05 -40.75 64.87
N PRO A 4 11.32 -39.66 64.07
CA PRO A 4 10.42 -38.50 63.98
C PRO A 4 10.38 -37.62 62.70
N VAL A 5 9.22 -36.95 62.59
CA VAL A 5 8.95 -35.68 61.92
C VAL A 5 9.72 -34.54 62.59
N ARG A 6 10.47 -33.74 61.81
CA ARG A 6 10.74 -32.28 61.95
C ARG A 6 12.11 -31.96 61.37
N LYS A 7 12.15 -31.29 60.21
CA LYS A 7 13.02 -30.13 59.98
C LYS A 7 12.32 -29.20 58.97
N ILE A 8 11.63 -28.22 59.55
CA ILE A 8 11.29 -26.96 58.89
C ILE A 8 12.63 -26.29 58.59
N LEU A 9 12.97 -26.13 57.30
CA LEU A 9 13.94 -25.13 56.87
C LEU A 9 13.29 -24.34 55.73
N ALA A 10 13.05 -23.07 56.02
CA ALA A 10 12.53 -22.08 55.09
C ALA A 10 13.52 -21.87 53.94
N ALA A 11 13.02 -21.90 52.71
CA ALA A 11 13.68 -21.30 51.55
C ALA A 11 12.74 -20.23 50.98
N VAL A 12 12.86 -19.01 51.52
CA VAL A 12 12.31 -17.79 50.93
C VAL A 12 13.46 -17.14 50.15
N LEU A 13 13.31 -17.09 48.81
CA LEU A 13 14.10 -16.31 47.84
C LEU A 13 13.20 -16.20 46.59
N VAL A 14 12.29 -15.22 46.52
CA VAL A 14 12.43 -13.92 45.83
C VAL A 14 12.98 -14.08 44.40
N ILE A 15 12.15 -13.82 43.39
CA ILE A 15 12.33 -12.78 42.36
C ILE A 15 11.06 -12.70 41.49
N ALA A 16 10.62 -11.45 41.33
CA ALA A 16 9.45 -10.98 40.62
C ALA A 16 9.48 -11.20 39.09
N GLY A 17 8.27 -11.23 38.52
CA GLY A 17 7.96 -10.61 37.24
C GLY A 17 8.28 -11.41 35.98
N LEU A 18 7.24 -11.69 35.19
CA LEU A 18 7.14 -11.35 33.76
C LEU A 18 5.73 -11.70 33.26
N ALA A 19 4.76 -10.88 33.66
CA ALA A 19 3.62 -10.62 32.79
C ALA A 19 4.13 -9.67 31.70
N ILE A 20 4.46 -10.18 30.53
CA ILE A 20 4.45 -9.37 29.31
C ILE A 20 3.32 -9.93 28.45
N ALA A 21 2.13 -9.36 28.64
CA ALA A 21 1.21 -9.25 27.51
C ALA A 21 1.94 -8.39 26.49
N GLY A 22 2.56 -9.03 25.50
CA GLY A 22 3.20 -8.35 24.39
C GLY A 22 2.14 -7.59 23.61
N VAL A 23 1.90 -6.33 23.94
CA VAL A 23 1.26 -5.40 23.02
C VAL A 23 2.31 -5.15 21.94
N THR A 24 2.30 -5.96 20.89
CA THR A 24 3.01 -5.62 19.66
C THR A 24 2.34 -4.37 19.12
N LYS A 25 2.92 -3.20 19.39
CA LYS A 25 2.66 -2.04 18.53
C LYS A 25 3.23 -2.42 17.18
N ALA A 26 2.39 -2.89 16.27
CA ALA A 26 2.77 -3.00 14.87
C ALA A 26 3.02 -1.58 14.37
N SER A 27 4.29 -1.16 14.35
CA SER A 27 4.65 0.03 13.59
C SER A 27 4.31 -0.25 12.14
N ALA A 28 3.59 0.67 11.48
CA ALA A 28 3.38 0.57 10.05
C ALA A 28 4.74 0.36 9.37
N GLN A 29 4.81 -0.68 8.52
CA GLN A 29 6.02 -0.97 7.78
C GLN A 29 6.10 0.06 6.65
N ASP A 30 7.29 0.62 6.40
CA ASP A 30 7.59 1.58 5.31
C ASP A 30 7.54 0.90 3.92
N VAL A 31 6.56 0.04 3.71
CA VAL A 31 6.36 -0.79 2.52
C VAL A 31 4.95 -0.68 1.96
N PHE A 32 4.00 -0.11 2.70
CA PHE A 32 2.60 -0.08 2.29
C PHE A 32 1.99 1.29 2.51
N LYS A 33 1.79 1.98 1.39
CA LYS A 33 1.29 3.35 1.33
C LYS A 33 -0.18 3.34 0.94
N VAL A 34 -1.00 4.09 1.65
CA VAL A 34 -2.44 4.19 1.37
C VAL A 34 -2.83 5.66 1.28
N ASN A 35 -3.57 6.00 0.23
CA ASN A 35 -4.19 7.32 0.09
C ASN A 35 -5.50 7.20 -0.69
N TYR A 36 -6.38 8.19 -0.57
CA TYR A 36 -7.64 8.21 -1.30
C TYR A 36 -7.57 9.13 -2.52
N PHE A 37 -8.58 9.04 -3.38
CA PHE A 37 -8.87 10.06 -4.39
C PHE A 37 -10.37 10.35 -4.41
N SER A 38 -10.73 11.57 -4.84
CA SER A 38 -12.11 12.05 -4.89
C SER A 38 -12.32 12.95 -6.09
N ASN A 39 -13.58 13.16 -6.46
CA ASN A 39 -13.97 14.05 -7.55
C ASN A 39 -13.27 13.71 -8.88
N ASN A 40 -13.03 12.41 -9.14
CA ASN A 40 -12.42 11.93 -10.37
C ASN A 40 -13.41 11.90 -11.54
N ALA A 41 -13.93 13.06 -11.93
CA ALA A 41 -14.79 13.22 -13.08
C ALA A 41 -14.82 14.69 -13.52
N ALA A 42 -15.01 14.93 -14.82
CA ALA A 42 -15.29 16.26 -15.32
C ALA A 42 -16.56 16.84 -14.64
N PRO A 43 -16.60 18.15 -14.33
CA PRO A 43 -15.63 19.19 -14.70
C PRO A 43 -14.45 19.37 -13.73
N ALA A 44 -14.29 18.49 -12.73
CA ALA A 44 -13.19 18.60 -11.78
C ALA A 44 -11.82 18.35 -12.47
N PRO A 45 -10.75 19.03 -12.05
CA PRO A 45 -9.40 18.77 -12.53
C PRO A 45 -8.96 17.34 -12.18
N ASP A 46 -7.84 16.93 -12.73
CA ASP A 46 -7.27 15.61 -12.46
C ASP A 46 -6.43 15.61 -11.18
N ALA A 47 -6.52 14.51 -10.43
CA ALA A 47 -5.63 14.23 -9.31
C ALA A 47 -4.35 13.57 -9.85
N THR A 48 -3.27 13.66 -9.08
CA THR A 48 -1.97 13.10 -9.44
C THR A 48 -1.39 12.33 -8.27
N VAL A 49 -0.81 11.16 -8.56
CA VAL A 49 0.04 10.42 -7.63
C VAL A 49 1.50 10.65 -8.02
N ARG A 50 2.34 10.99 -7.05
CA ARG A 50 3.80 11.08 -7.21
C ARG A 50 4.45 9.99 -6.40
N ILE A 51 5.42 9.29 -6.97
CA ILE A 51 6.14 8.20 -6.30
C ILE A 51 7.64 8.44 -6.47
N ASP A 52 8.38 8.41 -5.37
CA ASP A 52 9.81 8.63 -5.33
C ASP A 52 10.52 7.41 -4.72
N ASN A 53 11.69 7.09 -5.27
CA ASN A 53 12.66 6.20 -4.64
C ASN A 53 13.83 7.02 -4.10
N PRO A 54 13.81 7.44 -2.81
CA PRO A 54 14.78 8.37 -2.23
C PRO A 54 16.17 7.75 -2.00
N GLY A 55 16.38 6.50 -2.39
CA GLY A 55 17.73 5.95 -2.50
C GLY A 55 18.38 5.42 -1.23
N LEU A 56 17.63 4.94 -0.23
CA LEU A 56 18.18 4.27 0.97
C LEU A 56 19.16 3.15 0.62
N THR A 57 18.84 2.38 -0.42
CA THR A 57 19.78 1.45 -1.05
C THR A 57 19.91 1.79 -2.51
N TYR A 58 21.13 1.72 -3.04
CA TYR A 58 21.36 1.86 -4.47
C TYR A 58 20.64 0.75 -5.22
N GLY A 59 19.82 1.11 -6.21
CA GLY A 59 19.02 0.18 -7.01
C GLY A 59 17.57 0.60 -7.17
N ASN A 60 16.88 -0.13 -8.04
CA ASN A 60 15.47 0.13 -8.36
C ASN A 60 14.55 -0.56 -7.34
N LEU A 61 13.37 0.03 -7.17
CA LEU A 61 12.25 -0.57 -6.45
C LEU A 61 11.05 -0.71 -7.39
N CYS A 62 10.06 -1.48 -6.96
CA CYS A 62 8.77 -1.54 -7.61
C CYS A 62 7.71 -0.85 -6.77
N ALA A 63 6.92 0.00 -7.40
CA ALA A 63 5.64 0.46 -6.90
C ALA A 63 4.55 -0.49 -7.43
N MET A 64 4.08 -1.42 -6.59
CA MET A 64 2.92 -2.26 -6.93
C MET A 64 1.66 -1.53 -6.53
N ILE A 65 0.90 -1.06 -7.52
CA ILE A 65 -0.25 -0.17 -7.36
C ILE A 65 -1.54 -0.96 -7.50
N TYR A 66 -2.46 -0.76 -6.56
CA TYR A 66 -3.78 -1.37 -6.52
C TYR A 66 -4.81 -0.28 -6.25
N VAL A 67 -5.74 -0.10 -7.18
CA VAL A 67 -6.76 0.95 -7.14
C VAL A 67 -8.10 0.31 -6.83
N PHE A 68 -8.68 0.66 -5.69
CA PHE A 68 -9.99 0.22 -5.27
C PHE A 68 -11.01 1.33 -5.48
N ASP A 69 -12.21 0.97 -5.91
CA ASP A 69 -13.36 1.86 -5.84
C ASP A 69 -13.85 2.03 -4.39
N ALA A 70 -14.80 2.93 -4.18
CA ALA A 70 -15.41 3.12 -2.85
C ALA A 70 -16.28 1.92 -2.40
N ASP A 71 -16.67 1.04 -3.32
CA ASP A 71 -17.44 -0.19 -3.06
C ASP A 71 -16.54 -1.40 -2.73
N GLN A 72 -15.26 -1.15 -2.47
CA GLN A 72 -14.25 -2.13 -2.04
C GLN A 72 -13.87 -3.14 -3.12
N GLN A 73 -14.11 -2.83 -4.39
CA GLN A 73 -13.72 -3.66 -5.53
C GLN A 73 -12.40 -3.15 -6.13
N LEU A 74 -11.49 -4.06 -6.45
CA LEU A 74 -10.30 -3.72 -7.21
C LEU A 74 -10.72 -3.30 -8.64
N SER A 75 -10.48 -2.03 -8.96
CA SER A 75 -10.77 -1.45 -10.26
C SER A 75 -9.62 -1.69 -11.23
N GLU A 76 -8.39 -1.37 -10.81
CA GLU A 76 -7.19 -1.49 -11.62
C GLU A 76 -5.96 -1.86 -10.78
N CYS A 77 -4.96 -2.49 -11.40
CA CYS A 77 -3.65 -2.72 -10.80
C CYS A 77 -2.52 -2.71 -11.84
N CYS A 78 -1.31 -2.36 -11.40
CA CYS A 78 -0.11 -2.32 -12.23
C CYS A 78 1.14 -2.25 -11.34
N GLY A 79 2.30 -2.58 -11.90
CA GLY A 79 3.59 -2.43 -11.22
C GLY A 79 4.50 -1.51 -12.03
N CYS A 80 5.13 -0.56 -11.35
CA CYS A 80 6.00 0.44 -11.98
C CYS A 80 7.39 0.43 -11.35
N VAL A 81 8.42 0.60 -12.17
CA VAL A 81 9.81 0.69 -11.69
C VAL A 81 10.08 2.09 -11.19
N GLU A 82 10.68 2.20 -10.01
CA GLU A 82 11.24 3.47 -9.55
C GLU A 82 12.76 3.36 -9.54
N THR A 83 13.39 4.06 -10.48
CA THR A 83 14.85 4.18 -10.55
C THR A 83 15.38 4.92 -9.33
N HIS A 84 16.65 4.73 -9.00
CA HIS A 84 17.27 5.38 -7.84
C HIS A 84 17.21 6.92 -7.97
N ASN A 85 16.60 7.61 -6.98
CA ASN A 85 16.27 9.04 -6.99
C ASN A 85 15.35 9.46 -8.16
N GLY A 86 14.60 8.51 -8.72
CA GLY A 86 13.58 8.76 -9.74
C GLY A 86 12.28 9.25 -9.11
N LEU A 87 11.55 10.07 -9.86
CA LEU A 87 10.23 10.58 -9.49
C LEU A 87 9.23 10.26 -10.60
N ARG A 88 8.33 9.32 -10.32
CA ARG A 88 7.19 9.01 -11.17
C ARG A 88 5.99 9.89 -10.87
N THR A 89 5.31 10.33 -11.92
CA THR A 89 4.03 11.05 -11.83
C THR A 89 2.95 10.32 -12.62
N LEU A 90 1.82 10.04 -11.95
CA LEU A 90 0.66 9.33 -12.47
C LEU A 90 -0.56 10.23 -12.42
N SER A 91 -1.29 10.32 -13.52
CA SER A 91 -2.65 10.85 -13.58
C SER A 91 -3.61 9.85 -12.94
N VAL A 92 -4.42 10.28 -11.97
CA VAL A 92 -5.45 9.40 -11.41
C VAL A 92 -6.43 9.01 -12.52
N ARG A 93 -6.92 10.00 -13.29
CA ARG A 93 -7.91 9.76 -14.33
C ARG A 93 -7.40 8.90 -15.49
N SER A 94 -6.19 9.19 -15.96
CA SER A 94 -5.68 8.66 -17.23
C SER A 94 -4.79 7.44 -17.03
N ASN A 95 -4.13 7.32 -15.87
CA ASN A 95 -3.25 6.19 -15.60
C ASN A 95 -3.87 5.17 -14.65
N LEU A 96 -4.65 5.59 -13.64
CA LEU A 96 -5.09 4.71 -12.55
C LEU A 96 -6.58 4.33 -12.58
N THR A 97 -7.39 5.00 -13.40
CA THR A 97 -8.85 4.77 -13.47
C THR A 97 -9.41 4.79 -14.90
N SER A 98 -8.55 4.76 -15.92
CA SER A 98 -8.96 4.90 -17.33
C SER A 98 -9.40 3.58 -17.98
N ASN A 99 -9.08 2.45 -17.36
CA ASN A 99 -9.32 1.11 -17.87
C ASN A 99 -9.86 0.17 -16.77
N PRO A 100 -10.98 0.52 -16.11
CA PRO A 100 -11.50 -0.24 -14.98
C PRO A 100 -12.00 -1.62 -15.43
N LEU A 101 -11.84 -2.64 -14.58
CA LEU A 101 -12.32 -4.01 -14.83
C LEU A 101 -13.84 -4.08 -15.17
N THR A 102 -14.63 -3.18 -14.61
CA THR A 102 -16.09 -3.16 -14.78
C THR A 102 -16.55 -2.29 -15.96
N GLY A 103 -15.63 -1.59 -16.62
CA GLY A 103 -15.95 -0.55 -17.60
C GLY A 103 -16.52 0.75 -16.99
N VAL A 104 -16.67 0.83 -15.67
CA VAL A 104 -17.19 2.01 -14.97
C VAL A 104 -16.05 2.75 -14.26
N VAL A 105 -15.82 4.01 -14.65
CA VAL A 105 -14.75 4.83 -14.05
C VAL A 105 -15.10 5.19 -12.60
N SER A 106 -14.20 4.86 -11.69
CA SER A 106 -14.29 5.19 -10.26
C SER A 106 -14.19 6.70 -10.04
N ARG A 107 -15.23 7.31 -9.46
CA ARG A 107 -15.24 8.75 -9.12
C ARG A 107 -14.50 9.08 -7.82
N ASN A 108 -14.37 8.08 -6.96
CA ASN A 108 -13.65 8.12 -5.70
C ASN A 108 -13.20 6.70 -5.35
N GLY A 109 -12.24 6.60 -4.44
CA GLY A 109 -11.66 5.30 -4.09
C GLY A 109 -10.36 5.43 -3.32
N VAL A 110 -9.62 4.32 -3.26
CA VAL A 110 -8.37 4.20 -2.52
C VAL A 110 -7.27 3.69 -3.44
N ILE A 111 -6.12 4.35 -3.39
CA ILE A 111 -4.88 3.93 -4.04
C ILE A 111 -3.99 3.32 -2.96
N LYS A 112 -3.63 2.06 -3.16
CA LYS A 112 -2.72 1.30 -2.32
C LYS A 112 -1.44 1.03 -3.10
N ILE A 113 -0.29 1.30 -2.50
CA ILE A 113 1.02 1.09 -3.12
C ILE A 113 1.85 0.22 -2.20
N VAL A 114 2.28 -0.95 -2.69
CA VAL A 114 3.27 -1.78 -2.02
C VAL A 114 4.64 -1.49 -2.63
N SER A 115 5.55 -0.97 -1.81
CA SER A 115 6.97 -0.85 -2.12
C SER A 115 7.61 -2.23 -2.06
N ALA A 116 8.22 -2.65 -3.17
CA ALA A 116 8.73 -4.00 -3.33
C ALA A 116 10.12 -4.02 -3.98
N ALA A 117 10.84 -5.11 -3.77
CA ALA A 117 11.99 -5.42 -4.60
C ALA A 117 11.54 -5.69 -6.05
N VAL A 118 12.44 -5.40 -7.00
CA VAL A 118 12.24 -5.75 -8.42
C VAL A 118 11.96 -7.25 -8.56
N ASN A 119 10.96 -7.59 -9.36
CA ASN A 119 10.58 -8.97 -9.66
C ASN A 119 10.46 -9.16 -11.20
N ASN A 120 9.43 -9.85 -11.69
CA ASN A 120 9.27 -10.16 -13.10
C ASN A 120 8.82 -8.95 -13.92
N SER A 121 9.39 -8.81 -15.13
CA SER A 121 9.07 -7.84 -16.18
C SER A 121 8.63 -6.41 -15.77
N PRO A 122 9.54 -5.61 -15.20
CA PRO A 122 10.35 -5.90 -14.01
C PRO A 122 9.55 -5.67 -12.69
N CYS A 123 8.29 -5.22 -12.80
CA CYS A 123 7.38 -5.03 -11.67
C CYS A 123 6.01 -5.66 -11.97
N ASP A 124 5.86 -6.92 -11.64
CA ASP A 124 4.62 -7.68 -11.79
C ASP A 124 3.86 -7.74 -10.45
N PRO A 125 2.70 -7.06 -10.33
CA PRO A 125 1.88 -7.03 -9.12
C PRO A 125 1.10 -8.34 -8.86
N THR A 126 1.14 -9.31 -9.79
CA THR A 126 0.44 -10.60 -9.71
C THR A 126 1.36 -11.76 -9.31
N SER A 127 2.66 -11.57 -9.46
CA SER A 127 3.70 -12.56 -9.10
C SER A 127 4.06 -12.43 -7.61
N ASN A 128 5.09 -13.15 -7.17
CA ASN A 128 5.61 -13.06 -5.81
C ASN A 128 6.17 -11.65 -5.52
N VAL A 129 5.39 -10.84 -4.82
CA VAL A 129 5.78 -9.50 -4.38
C VAL A 129 6.57 -9.66 -3.08
N SER A 130 7.82 -9.18 -3.08
CA SER A 130 8.67 -9.15 -1.90
C SER A 130 8.74 -7.71 -1.37
N PRO A 131 8.00 -7.37 -0.29
CA PRO A 131 7.98 -6.02 0.25
C PRO A 131 9.39 -5.58 0.64
N LYS A 132 9.78 -4.40 0.15
CA LYS A 132 11.06 -3.78 0.43
C LYS A 132 10.82 -2.30 0.64
N SER A 133 11.29 -1.77 1.76
CA SER A 133 11.01 -0.39 2.12
C SER A 133 11.68 0.61 1.21
N ASN A 134 11.22 1.86 1.34
CA ASN A 134 11.88 3.12 1.00
C ASN A 134 11.09 4.01 0.02
N LEU A 135 10.09 3.51 -0.71
CA LEU A 135 9.31 4.40 -1.57
C LEU A 135 8.58 5.48 -0.76
N ARG A 136 8.47 6.69 -1.32
CA ARG A 136 7.62 7.76 -0.83
C ARG A 136 6.55 8.04 -1.87
N ALA A 137 5.36 8.43 -1.42
CA ALA A 137 4.27 8.70 -2.34
C ALA A 137 3.38 9.83 -1.85
N TRP A 138 2.94 10.69 -2.75
CA TRP A 138 2.02 11.81 -2.48
C TRP A 138 0.85 11.76 -3.44
N VAL A 139 -0.31 12.21 -2.98
CA VAL A 139 -1.51 12.32 -3.81
C VAL A 139 -2.08 13.72 -3.68
N THR A 140 -2.40 14.32 -4.83
CA THR A 140 -3.21 15.54 -4.87
C THR A 140 -4.70 15.19 -4.75
N HIS A 141 -5.38 15.89 -3.87
CA HIS A 141 -6.80 15.71 -3.57
C HIS A 141 -7.61 16.84 -4.17
N ILE A 142 -8.58 16.47 -5.00
CA ILE A 142 -9.51 17.41 -5.59
C ILE A 142 -10.68 17.60 -4.61
N GLN A 143 -10.69 18.75 -3.93
CA GLN A 143 -11.70 19.10 -2.93
C GLN A 143 -12.99 19.58 -3.57
N ASN A 144 -14.10 19.59 -2.84
CA ASN A 144 -15.37 20.10 -3.38
C ASN A 144 -15.25 21.50 -3.97
N ALA A 145 -15.95 21.74 -5.10
CA ALA A 145 -15.94 23.02 -5.77
C ALA A 145 -16.41 24.16 -4.85
N VAL A 146 -15.72 25.29 -4.90
CA VAL A 146 -16.11 26.55 -4.28
C VAL A 146 -16.35 27.54 -5.41
N GLY A 147 -17.62 27.77 -5.74
CA GLY A 147 -18.00 28.46 -6.97
C GLY A 147 -17.65 27.62 -8.19
N THR A 148 -16.82 28.16 -9.09
CA THR A 148 -16.36 27.46 -10.30
C THR A 148 -14.97 26.83 -10.17
N ALA A 149 -14.30 27.02 -9.02
CA ALA A 149 -12.94 26.54 -8.79
C ALA A 149 -12.94 25.30 -7.89
N TRP A 150 -12.01 24.39 -8.15
CA TRP A 150 -11.77 23.20 -7.33
C TRP A 150 -10.48 23.41 -6.53
N PRO A 151 -10.55 23.55 -5.19
CA PRO A 151 -9.35 23.59 -4.38
C PRO A 151 -8.58 22.27 -4.50
N ILE A 152 -7.26 22.36 -4.60
CA ILE A 152 -6.37 21.20 -4.71
C ILE A 152 -5.41 21.24 -3.53
N THR A 153 -5.35 20.13 -2.79
CA THR A 153 -4.40 19.94 -1.68
C THR A 153 -3.51 18.75 -1.98
N GLU A 154 -2.35 18.63 -1.35
CA GLU A 154 -1.48 17.46 -1.48
C GLU A 154 -1.19 16.87 -0.09
N THR A 155 -1.12 15.55 -0.01
CA THR A 155 -0.74 14.86 1.23
C THR A 155 0.20 13.71 0.91
N GLU A 156 1.10 13.43 1.83
CA GLU A 156 1.87 12.18 1.82
C GLU A 156 0.92 11.00 2.07
N SER A 157 1.19 9.89 1.39
CA SER A 157 0.45 8.65 1.56
C SER A 157 0.79 8.03 2.91
N SER A 158 -0.24 7.64 3.65
CA SER A 158 -0.06 7.10 5.00
C SER A 158 0.56 5.71 4.96
N ASP A 159 1.56 5.50 5.81
CA ASP A 159 2.08 4.17 6.07
C ASP A 159 1.07 3.33 6.85
N SER A 160 0.86 2.09 6.39
CA SER A 160 0.03 1.11 7.07
C SER A 160 0.77 -0.21 7.27
N THR A 161 0.31 -1.02 8.22
CA THR A 161 0.88 -2.35 8.43
C THR A 161 0.40 -3.28 7.31
N LEU A 162 1.33 -3.83 6.54
CA LEU A 162 1.03 -4.85 5.53
C LEU A 162 0.99 -6.23 6.16
N GLY A 163 -0.21 -6.81 6.28
CA GLY A 163 -0.38 -8.20 6.68
C GLY A 163 -0.17 -9.16 5.51
N ALA A 164 0.28 -10.38 5.80
CA ALA A 164 0.45 -11.42 4.78
C ALA A 164 -0.84 -11.71 4.00
N SER A 165 -1.99 -11.72 4.69
CA SER A 165 -3.30 -11.94 4.06
C SER A 165 -3.70 -10.79 3.13
N GLU A 166 -3.38 -9.54 3.49
CA GLU A 166 -3.67 -8.39 2.62
C GLU A 166 -2.78 -8.42 1.38
N LEU A 167 -1.48 -8.68 1.53
CA LEU A 167 -0.58 -8.81 0.38
C LEU A 167 -1.05 -9.93 -0.57
N ALA A 168 -1.39 -11.10 -0.03
CA ALA A 168 -1.92 -12.21 -0.82
C ALA A 168 -3.23 -11.85 -1.52
N ASN A 169 -4.12 -11.10 -0.86
CA ASN A 169 -5.39 -10.64 -1.42
C ASN A 169 -5.18 -9.65 -2.58
N LEU A 170 -4.27 -8.68 -2.42
CA LEU A 170 -3.91 -7.72 -3.47
C LEU A 170 -3.36 -8.44 -4.72
N GLN A 171 -2.41 -9.34 -4.52
CA GLN A 171 -1.82 -10.14 -5.60
C GLN A 171 -2.87 -11.01 -6.31
N ALA A 172 -3.72 -11.70 -5.54
CA ALA A 172 -4.73 -12.60 -6.08
C ALA A 172 -5.79 -11.83 -6.89
N GLN A 173 -6.33 -10.73 -6.37
CA GLN A 173 -7.31 -9.92 -7.10
C GLN A 173 -6.70 -9.37 -8.40
N CYS A 174 -5.47 -8.87 -8.35
CA CYS A 174 -4.79 -8.37 -9.54
C CYS A 174 -4.52 -9.48 -10.57
N ALA A 175 -4.17 -10.69 -10.11
CA ALA A 175 -4.02 -11.85 -10.99
C ALA A 175 -5.34 -12.22 -11.69
N PHE A 176 -6.46 -12.20 -10.95
CA PHE A 176 -7.78 -12.46 -11.54
C PHE A 176 -8.18 -11.39 -12.56
N VAL A 177 -7.92 -10.12 -12.26
CA VAL A 177 -8.09 -9.02 -13.22
C VAL A 177 -7.30 -9.27 -14.50
N ASN A 178 -6.01 -9.61 -14.40
CA ASN A 178 -5.17 -9.84 -15.58
C ASN A 178 -5.63 -11.04 -16.42
N ILE A 179 -6.13 -12.10 -15.79
CA ILE A 179 -6.56 -13.32 -16.48
C ILE A 179 -7.96 -13.16 -17.10
N LEU A 180 -8.90 -12.55 -16.36
CA LEU A 180 -10.32 -12.52 -16.72
C LEU A 180 -10.77 -11.21 -17.36
N GLY A 181 -10.04 -10.12 -17.11
CA GLY A 181 -10.40 -8.76 -17.54
C GLY A 181 -10.25 -8.51 -19.03
N SER A 182 -9.68 -9.45 -19.81
CA SER A 182 -9.47 -9.30 -21.26
C SER A 182 -8.75 -7.99 -21.62
N GLY A 183 -7.76 -7.60 -20.82
CA GLY A 183 -7.02 -6.34 -20.94
C GLY A 183 -7.58 -5.18 -20.13
N GLN A 184 -8.79 -5.31 -19.54
CA GLN A 184 -9.31 -4.36 -18.56
C GLN A 184 -8.70 -4.58 -17.17
N GLY A 185 -8.74 -3.53 -16.36
CA GLY A 185 -8.23 -3.50 -15.00
C GLY A 185 -6.71 -3.33 -14.91
N ILE A 186 -6.05 -2.98 -16.01
CA ILE A 186 -4.60 -2.76 -16.05
C ILE A 186 -4.34 -1.25 -16.08
N CYS A 187 -3.74 -0.73 -15.00
CA CYS A 187 -3.28 0.66 -14.96
C CYS A 187 -1.94 0.86 -15.67
N SER A 188 -1.54 2.10 -15.88
CA SER A 188 -0.26 2.45 -16.54
C SER A 188 0.66 3.27 -15.64
N CYS A 189 1.93 3.36 -16.00
CA CYS A 189 2.96 3.98 -15.17
C CYS A 189 3.17 5.48 -15.42
N GLY A 190 2.29 6.14 -16.20
CA GLY A 190 2.35 7.58 -16.38
C GLY A 190 3.67 8.05 -16.99
N THR A 191 4.29 9.06 -16.39
CA THR A 191 5.51 9.70 -16.88
C THR A 191 6.54 9.92 -15.78
N GLY A 192 7.80 10.02 -16.19
CA GLY A 192 8.92 10.29 -15.30
C GLY A 192 9.43 8.99 -14.71
N ASP A 193 10.66 8.61 -15.08
CA ASP A 193 11.43 7.44 -14.60
C ASP A 193 12.55 7.10 -15.59
#